data_AF-A0A830F7D5-F1
#
_entry.id   AF-A0A830F7D5-F1
#
_cell.length_a   1.000
_cell.length_b   1.000
_cell.length_c   1.000
_cell.angle_alpha   90.00
_cell.angle_beta   90.00
_cell.angle_gamma   90.00
#
_symmetry.space_group_name_H-M   'P 1'
#
loop_
_entity.id
_entity.type
_entity.pdbx_description
1 polymer ?
#
loop_
_entity_poly.entity_id
_entity_poly.type
_entity_poly.pdbx_seq_one_letter_code
_entity_poly.pdbx_strand_id
1 'polypeptide(L)'
;MADVLDSLPDRPLTTTEVAALNDADALDLALPVETEEAVRTEDDEPVEIATGVILATPGRVTGVVHDDGWTVVAAEPAGDDRTDALVACEDAVEDALKPGERADLDERTD
;
A
#
# COMPACT_ATOMS: atom_id res chain seq x y z
N MET A 1 9.96 -1.99 -10.19
CA MET A 1 8.86 -2.55 -9.38
C MET A 1 9.26 -3.86 -8.74
N ALA A 2 9.50 -4.95 -9.48
CA ALA A 2 9.86 -6.25 -8.89
C ALA A 2 11.07 -6.20 -7.94
N ASP A 3 12.12 -5.46 -8.29
CA ASP A 3 13.32 -5.27 -7.46
C ASP A 3 13.05 -4.53 -6.13
N VAL A 4 12.13 -3.56 -6.16
CA VAL A 4 11.69 -2.84 -4.95
C VAL A 4 10.91 -3.78 -4.03
N LEU A 5 10.03 -4.61 -4.59
CA LEU A 5 9.24 -5.56 -3.81
C LEU A 5 10.08 -6.68 -3.18
N ASP A 6 11.08 -7.16 -3.91
CA ASP A 6 12.04 -8.17 -3.38
C ASP A 6 12.90 -7.61 -2.24
N SER A 7 13.09 -6.29 -2.21
CA SER A 7 13.80 -5.59 -1.14
C SER A 7 12.93 -5.29 0.09
N LEU A 8 11.61 -5.47 0.00
CA LEU A 8 10.71 -5.27 1.14
C LEU A 8 10.83 -6.45 2.10
N PRO A 9 10.68 -6.21 3.41
CA PRO A 9 10.66 -7.29 4.39
C PRO A 9 9.43 -8.17 4.19
N ASP A 10 9.53 -9.46 4.53
CA ASP A 10 8.44 -10.45 4.50
C ASP A 10 7.46 -10.25 5.68
N ARG A 11 7.05 -8.99 5.90
CA ARG A 11 6.07 -8.55 6.89
C ARG A 11 5.49 -7.19 6.47
N PRO A 12 4.32 -6.79 7.01
CA PRO A 12 3.81 -5.44 6.87
C PRO A 12 4.84 -4.38 7.31
N LEU A 13 4.87 -3.26 6.60
CA LEU A 13 5.77 -2.14 6.89
C LEU A 13 5.22 -1.33 8.04
N THR A 14 6.07 -0.83 8.92
CA THR A 14 5.67 0.24 9.83
C THR A 14 5.52 1.57 9.08
N THR A 15 4.72 2.49 9.61
CA THR A 15 4.57 3.84 9.04
C THR A 15 5.92 4.56 8.90
N THR A 16 6.84 4.33 9.84
CA THR A 16 8.23 4.82 9.78
C THR A 16 9.02 4.23 8.61
N GLU A 17 8.86 2.93 8.34
CA GLU A 17 9.52 2.27 7.20
C GLU A 17 8.96 2.80 5.87
N VAL A 18 7.65 3.04 5.79
CA VAL A 18 7.03 3.67 4.60
C VAL A 18 7.55 5.10 4.39
N ALA A 19 7.71 5.87 5.47
CA ALA A 19 8.31 7.19 5.38
C ALA A 19 9.76 7.11 4.86
N ALA A 20 10.56 6.17 5.37
CA ALA A 20 11.94 5.97 4.93
C ALA A 20 12.06 5.56 3.45
N LEU A 21 11.04 4.91 2.87
CA LEU A 21 11.00 4.62 1.42
C LEU A 21 10.96 5.89 0.57
N ASN A 22 10.42 7.00 1.08
CA ASN A 22 10.41 8.28 0.36
C ASN A 22 11.78 8.96 0.33
N ASP A 23 12.69 8.59 1.23
CA ASP A 23 14.08 9.05 1.22
C ASP A 23 14.97 8.21 0.27
N ALA A 24 14.44 7.11 -0.28
CA ALA A 24 15.18 6.26 -1.22
C ALA A 24 15.07 6.79 -2.66
N ASP A 25 16.18 6.83 -3.39
CA ASP A 25 16.24 7.27 -4.81
C ASP A 25 15.40 6.41 -5.79
N ALA A 26 14.87 5.27 -5.34
CA ALA A 26 14.13 4.33 -6.19
C ALA A 26 12.66 4.71 -6.41
N LEU A 27 12.10 5.60 -5.59
CA LEU A 27 10.69 5.96 -5.57
C LEU A 27 10.54 7.49 -5.57
N ASP A 28 9.51 7.99 -6.25
CA ASP A 28 9.13 9.41 -6.13
C ASP A 28 8.20 9.63 -4.93
N LEU A 29 7.45 8.60 -4.53
CA LEU A 29 6.47 8.66 -3.45
C LEU A 29 6.14 7.26 -2.94
N ALA A 30 6.01 7.10 -1.64
CA ALA A 30 5.43 5.94 -0.98
C ALA A 30 4.39 6.38 0.06
N LEU A 31 3.19 5.79 0.03
CA LEU A 31 2.09 6.12 0.95
C LEU A 31 1.53 4.84 1.58
N PRO A 32 1.25 4.82 2.89
CA PRO A 32 0.47 3.73 3.49
C PRO A 32 -1.00 3.85 3.09
N VAL A 33 -1.65 2.71 2.84
CA VAL A 33 -3.10 2.61 2.64
C VAL A 33 -3.65 1.77 3.77
N GLU A 34 -4.43 2.44 4.62
CA GLU A 34 -4.91 1.94 5.91
C GLU A 34 -3.78 1.53 6.86
N THR A 35 -3.89 1.93 8.12
CA THR A 35 -2.93 1.57 9.16
C THR A 35 -3.61 0.88 10.32
N GLU A 36 -2.92 -0.10 10.87
CA GLU A 36 -3.41 -0.90 11.99
C GLU A 36 -2.41 -0.85 13.13
N GLU A 37 -2.92 -0.88 14.36
CA GLU A 37 -2.09 -0.99 15.55
C GLU A 37 -1.60 -2.44 15.72
N ALA A 38 -0.30 -2.61 15.84
CA ALA A 38 0.37 -3.88 16.10
C ALA A 38 1.35 -3.72 17.28
N VAL A 39 1.93 -4.83 17.72
CA VAL A 39 2.93 -4.85 18.79
C VAL A 39 4.21 -5.47 18.26
N ARG A 40 5.34 -4.76 18.43
CA ARG A 40 6.66 -5.32 18.07
C ARG A 40 7.03 -6.45 19.01
N THR A 41 7.45 -7.57 18.45
CA THR A 41 7.83 -8.76 19.22
C THR A 41 9.11 -8.60 20.04
N GLU A 42 9.96 -7.64 19.69
CA GLU A 42 11.27 -7.44 20.32
C GLU A 42 11.16 -6.74 21.69
N ASP A 43 10.28 -5.73 21.79
CA ASP A 43 10.21 -4.82 22.93
C ASP A 43 8.78 -4.60 23.46
N ASP A 44 7.79 -5.32 22.92
CA ASP A 44 6.35 -5.19 23.24
C ASP A 44 5.79 -3.77 23.06
N GLU A 45 6.46 -2.94 22.25
CA GLU A 45 6.02 -1.57 21.97
C GLU A 45 4.91 -1.55 20.90
N PRO A 46 3.86 -0.71 21.09
CA PRO A 46 2.84 -0.51 20.07
C PRO A 46 3.43 0.22 18.87
N VAL A 47 3.07 -0.23 17.67
CA VAL A 47 3.49 0.35 16.40
C VAL A 47 2.34 0.37 15.41
N GLU A 48 2.36 1.34 14.51
CA GLU A 48 1.43 1.38 13.39
C GLU A 48 2.06 0.69 12.18
N ILE A 49 1.35 -0.29 11.62
CA ILE A 49 1.73 -1.00 10.41
C ILE A 49 0.78 -0.70 9.27
N ALA A 50 1.28 -0.78 8.05
CA ALA A 50 0.53 -0.70 6.81
C ALA A 50 0.63 -2.05 6.10
N THR A 51 -0.51 -2.71 5.94
CA THR A 51 -0.66 -3.95 5.16
C THR A 51 -0.85 -3.65 3.68
N GLY A 52 -1.29 -2.44 3.33
CA GLY A 52 -1.32 -1.89 1.98
C GLY A 52 -0.44 -0.67 1.82
N VAL A 53 0.25 -0.53 0.69
CA VAL A 53 0.99 0.69 0.34
C VAL A 53 0.84 1.05 -1.13
N ILE A 54 0.94 2.34 -1.45
CA ILE A 54 1.06 2.84 -2.83
C ILE A 54 2.50 3.25 -3.05
N LEU A 55 3.10 2.71 -4.10
CA LEU A 55 4.46 3.03 -4.54
C LEU A 55 4.39 3.74 -5.88
N ALA A 56 5.09 4.86 -5.99
CA ALA A 56 5.08 5.66 -7.19
C ALA A 56 6.50 5.92 -7.72
N THR A 57 6.61 5.80 -9.04
CA THR A 57 7.83 6.00 -9.84
C THR A 57 7.52 6.96 -10.99
N PRO A 58 8.53 7.44 -11.75
CA PRO A 58 8.31 8.52 -12.71
C PRO A 58 7.31 8.20 -13.83
N GLY A 59 7.02 6.92 -14.08
CA GLY A 59 6.08 6.49 -15.11
C GLY A 59 4.91 5.65 -14.60
N ARG A 60 4.86 5.31 -13.32
CA ARG A 60 3.87 4.34 -12.82
C ARG A 60 3.59 4.52 -11.33
N VAL A 61 2.31 4.43 -10.97
CA VAL A 61 1.80 4.26 -9.61
C VAL A 61 1.39 2.79 -9.44
N THR A 62 1.64 2.20 -8.27
CA THR A 62 1.39 0.78 -8.03
C THR A 62 0.85 0.59 -6.62
N GLY A 63 -0.33 -0.01 -6.51
CA GLY A 63 -0.89 -0.47 -5.25
C GLY A 63 -0.39 -1.88 -4.95
N VAL A 64 0.08 -2.09 -3.72
CA VAL A 64 0.63 -3.36 -3.24
C VAL A 64 0.08 -3.70 -1.87
N VAL A 65 -0.23 -4.97 -1.66
CA VAL A 65 -0.71 -5.51 -0.39
C VAL A 65 0.21 -6.61 0.10
N HIS A 66 0.30 -6.75 1.42
CA HIS A 66 0.98 -7.83 2.09
C HIS A 66 -0.03 -8.80 2.70
N ASP A 67 -0.06 -10.02 2.18
CA ASP A 67 -0.85 -11.14 2.72
C ASP A 67 0.11 -12.30 3.09
N ASP A 68 0.33 -13.26 2.18
CA ASP A 68 1.44 -14.22 2.21
C ASP A 68 2.72 -13.69 1.51
N GLY A 69 2.92 -12.37 1.57
CA GLY A 69 3.99 -11.64 0.88
C GLY A 69 3.46 -10.48 0.03
N TRP A 70 4.39 -9.65 -0.48
CA TRP A 70 4.03 -8.45 -1.24
C TRP A 70 3.52 -8.78 -2.64
N THR A 71 2.27 -8.41 -2.91
CA THR A 71 1.60 -8.64 -4.19
C THR A 71 1.07 -7.34 -4.76
N VAL A 72 1.28 -7.14 -6.07
CA VAL A 72 0.72 -5.99 -6.80
C VAL A 72 -0.76 -6.24 -7.09
N VAL A 73 -1.61 -5.32 -6.68
CA VAL A 73 -3.07 -5.38 -6.92
C VAL A 73 -3.53 -4.40 -7.99
N ALA A 74 -2.80 -3.29 -8.17
CA ALA A 74 -3.04 -2.30 -9.22
C ALA A 74 -1.74 -1.67 -9.72
N ALA A 75 -1.71 -1.28 -10.99
CA ALA A 75 -0.54 -0.67 -11.61
C ALA A 75 -0.94 0.31 -12.71
N GLU A 76 -1.09 1.57 -12.36
CA GLU A 76 -1.57 2.63 -13.24
C GLU A 76 -0.42 3.51 -13.78
N PRO A 77 -0.49 3.97 -15.04
CA PRO A 77 0.47 4.94 -15.54
C PRO A 77 0.36 6.26 -14.74
N ALA A 78 1.50 6.86 -14.38
CA ALA A 78 1.49 8.08 -13.55
C ALA A 78 0.90 9.31 -14.25
N GLY A 79 0.87 9.33 -15.59
CA GLY A 79 0.33 10.45 -16.38
C GLY A 79 1.02 11.80 -16.11
N ASP A 80 0.46 12.88 -16.65
CA ASP A 80 0.85 14.26 -16.30
C ASP A 80 0.26 14.68 -14.94
N ASP A 81 -0.94 14.18 -14.61
CA ASP A 81 -1.56 14.31 -13.30
C ASP A 81 -1.73 12.92 -12.67
N ARG A 82 -1.03 12.69 -11.56
CA ARG A 82 -0.97 11.38 -10.91
C ARG A 82 -2.16 11.10 -10.00
N THR A 83 -3.06 12.06 -9.81
CA THR A 83 -4.14 11.95 -8.81
C THR A 83 -5.07 10.80 -9.13
N ASP A 84 -5.51 10.67 -10.38
CA ASP A 84 -6.38 9.57 -10.80
C ASP A 84 -5.71 8.20 -10.60
N ALA A 85 -4.41 8.12 -10.91
CA ALA A 85 -3.63 6.89 -10.73
C ALA A 85 -3.43 6.54 -9.24
N LEU A 86 -3.26 7.54 -8.37
CA LEU A 86 -3.19 7.36 -6.91
C LEU A 86 -4.52 6.85 -6.36
N VAL A 87 -5.63 7.51 -6.69
CA VAL A 87 -6.97 7.12 -6.22
C VAL A 87 -7.32 5.70 -6.69
N ALA A 88 -7.10 5.39 -7.97
CA ALA A 88 -7.37 4.04 -8.48
C ALA A 88 -6.54 2.95 -7.80
N CYS A 89 -5.28 3.26 -7.44
CA CYS A 89 -4.44 2.32 -6.69
C CYS A 89 -4.85 2.22 -5.22
N GLU A 90 -5.27 3.31 -4.59
CA GLU A 90 -5.82 3.34 -3.23
C GLU A 90 -7.07 2.45 -3.15
N ASP A 91 -8.03 2.69 -4.03
CA ASP A 91 -9.26 1.91 -4.13
C ASP A 91 -9.00 0.41 -4.28
N ALA A 92 -8.06 0.04 -5.15
CA ALA A 92 -7.72 -1.36 -5.39
C ALA A 92 -7.04 -2.02 -4.19
N VAL A 93 -6.25 -1.26 -3.43
CA VAL A 93 -5.62 -1.75 -2.20
C VAL A 93 -6.66 -1.95 -1.11
N GLU A 94 -7.56 -0.99 -0.90
CA GLU A 94 -8.67 -1.12 0.06
C GLU A 94 -9.57 -2.31 -0.28
N ASP A 95 -9.92 -2.49 -1.57
CA ASP A 95 -10.68 -3.66 -2.04
C ASP A 95 -9.99 -4.99 -1.72
N ALA A 96 -8.67 -5.04 -1.93
CA ALA A 96 -7.89 -6.24 -1.70
C ALA A 96 -7.76 -6.58 -0.21
N LEU A 97 -7.70 -5.55 0.66
CA LEU A 97 -7.68 -5.72 2.12
C LEU A 97 -9.07 -6.07 2.68
N LYS A 98 -10.14 -5.57 2.05
CA LYS A 98 -11.54 -5.76 2.48
C LYS A 98 -12.41 -6.33 1.37
N PRO A 99 -12.13 -7.55 0.88
CA PRO A 99 -12.85 -8.12 -0.27
C PRO A 99 -14.35 -8.38 -0.01
N GLY A 100 -14.81 -8.27 1.25
CA GLY A 100 -16.22 -8.40 1.64
C GLY A 100 -16.96 -7.07 1.86
N GLU A 101 -16.28 -5.97 2.16
CA GLU A 101 -16.92 -4.75 2.70
C GLU A 101 -17.49 -3.83 1.59
N ARG A 102 -17.00 -3.93 0.35
CA ARG A 102 -17.58 -3.23 -0.81
C ARG A 102 -18.87 -3.88 -1.32
N ALA A 103 -19.09 -5.18 -1.07
CA ALA A 103 -20.34 -5.85 -1.44
C ALA A 103 -21.55 -5.31 -0.65
N ASP A 104 -21.36 -4.97 0.62
CA ASP A 104 -22.42 -4.46 1.49
C ASP A 104 -22.88 -3.02 1.16
N LEU A 105 -22.09 -2.24 0.42
CA LEU A 105 -22.47 -0.87 0.02
C LEU A 105 -23.40 -0.85 -1.20
N ASP A 106 -23.30 -1.83 -2.10
CA ASP A 106 -24.17 -1.97 -3.28
C ASP A 106 -25.60 -2.39 -2.90
N GLU A 107 -25.78 -3.08 -1.77
CA GLU A 107 -27.08 -3.56 -1.28
C GLU A 107 -27.93 -2.51 -0.52
N ARG A 108 -27.43 -1.29 -0.31
CA ARG A 108 -28.16 -0.21 0.40
C ARG A 108 -28.91 0.77 -0.50
N THR A 109 -28.98 0.50 -1.79
CA THR A 109 -29.76 1.28 -2.76
C THR A 109 -30.95 0.47 -3.28
N ASP A 110 -31.95 0.25 -2.43
CA ASP A 110 -33.31 -0.14 -2.84
C ASP A 110 -34.34 0.79 -2.20
#